data_AF-V4WDF1-F1
#
_entry.id   AF-V4WDF1-F1
#
_cell.length_a   1.000
_cell.length_b   1.000
_cell.length_c   1.000
_cell.angle_alpha   90.00
_cell.angle_beta   90.00
_cell.angle_gamma   90.00
#
_symmetry.space_group_name_H-M   'P 1'
#
loop_
_entity.id
_entity.type
_entity.pdbx_description
1 polymer ?
#
loop_
_entity_poly.entity_id
_entity_poly.type
_entity_poly.pdbx_seq_one_letter_code
_entity_poly.pdbx_strand_id
1 'polypeptide(L)'
;MESTMKEMRDGASVLDFDSKSTVEGGVEDVYGEDRATEDQLVTPWTISVASGYCLLRDPRHNKGLAFTEKERDAHYLRGLLPPAVISQQLQEKKLMNSIRQYEVPLQKYVAMMELEERNERLFYKLLIDNVEELLPVVYTPTVGEACQKYGSIFRRPQGLYISLKEKGKILEVLKNWPERSIQVIVVTDGERILGLGDLGCQGMGIPVGKLALYTALGGIRPSACLPITVDVGTNNEQLLKDEFYIGLRQRRATGQEYAELLDEFMSAVKQNYGEKVLIQFEDFANHNAFELLAKYGTTHLVFNDDIQGTASVVLAGVVAALKLIGGTLAEHRFLFLGAGEAGTGIAELIALEISKQTKAPVEETRKKICLVDSKGLIVSSRKDSLQHFKKPWAHEHEPVNNLLDAVKVIKPTILIGSSGVGRTFTKEVIEAMASFNEKPLILALSNPTSQSECTAEEAYTWSKVQTIILQHFPGFN
;
A
#
# COMPACT_ATOMS: atom_id res chain seq x y z
N MET A 1 18.01 45.87 67.63
CA MET A 1 17.39 45.40 68.89
C MET A 1 16.32 44.41 68.51
N GLU A 2 16.49 43.20 69.03
CA GLU A 2 15.68 42.01 68.82
C GLU A 2 14.22 42.20 69.24
N SER A 3 13.31 41.40 68.66
CA SER A 3 12.52 40.45 69.46
C SER A 3 11.72 39.48 68.57
N THR A 4 12.22 38.26 68.48
CA THR A 4 11.56 36.95 68.72
C THR A 4 10.04 36.80 68.54
N MET A 5 9.64 35.81 67.72
CA MET A 5 8.73 34.74 68.13
C MET A 5 9.03 33.40 67.41
N LYS A 6 9.40 32.42 68.25
CA LYS A 6 9.23 30.95 68.19
C LYS A 6 7.78 30.54 67.85
N GLU A 7 7.38 29.33 67.44
CA GLU A 7 7.91 27.96 67.48
C GLU A 7 6.98 27.08 66.60
N MET A 8 7.49 26.07 65.88
CA MET A 8 7.28 24.61 66.07
C MET A 8 6.49 24.00 64.89
N ARG A 9 6.74 22.81 64.34
CA ARG A 9 7.77 21.74 64.46
C ARG A 9 7.34 20.71 63.40
N ASP A 10 8.20 20.26 62.49
CA ASP A 10 8.84 18.92 62.42
C ASP A 10 8.77 18.58 60.90
N GLY A 11 9.75 18.04 60.19
CA GLY A 11 10.93 17.26 60.53
C GLY A 11 10.95 16.02 59.63
N ALA A 12 12.00 15.91 58.79
CA ALA A 12 12.40 14.74 57.95
C ALA A 12 11.57 14.45 56.68
N SER A 13 12.11 13.87 55.60
CA SER A 13 13.47 13.72 55.07
C SER A 13 13.31 13.14 53.65
N VAL A 14 14.27 13.47 52.79
CA VAL A 14 14.46 12.93 51.43
C VAL A 14 14.53 11.39 51.46
N LEU A 15 14.02 10.77 50.39
CA LEU A 15 14.16 9.37 49.92
C LEU A 15 12.86 8.56 49.98
N ASP A 16 12.07 8.67 48.91
CA ASP A 16 11.46 7.50 48.28
C ASP A 16 11.40 7.75 46.76
N PHE A 17 12.17 6.95 46.02
CA PHE A 17 12.12 6.87 44.57
C PHE A 17 10.88 6.06 44.19
N ASP A 18 9.87 6.71 43.60
CA ASP A 18 8.81 6.00 42.88
C ASP A 18 9.05 6.11 41.38
N SER A 19 9.08 4.94 40.72
CA SER A 19 9.57 4.73 39.36
C SER A 19 8.40 4.64 38.36
N LYS A 20 7.55 5.66 38.36
CA LYS A 20 6.49 5.84 37.35
C LYS A 20 6.33 7.31 36.99
N SER A 21 6.17 7.56 35.68
CA SER A 21 5.88 8.85 35.01
C SER A 21 7.09 9.72 34.61
N THR A 22 7.71 9.34 33.50
CA THR A 22 8.38 10.23 32.55
C THR A 22 7.81 9.83 31.18
N VAL A 23 7.16 10.63 30.35
CA VAL A 23 7.12 12.08 30.13
C VAL A 23 5.70 12.42 29.66
N GLU A 24 4.92 13.13 30.46
CA GLU A 24 3.70 13.84 30.04
C GLU A 24 3.73 15.22 30.71
N GLY A 25 3.43 16.26 29.95
CA GLY A 25 3.24 17.61 30.47
C GLY A 25 3.96 18.69 29.68
N GLY A 26 3.35 19.11 28.55
CA GLY A 26 3.52 20.47 28.07
C GLY A 26 2.97 21.46 29.10
N VAL A 27 3.48 22.69 29.10
CA VAL A 27 3.01 23.74 30.04
C VAL A 27 1.62 24.20 29.60
N GLU A 28 0.59 23.68 30.26
CA GLU A 28 -0.80 24.11 30.07
C GLU A 28 -1.00 25.58 30.50
N ASP A 29 -1.82 26.31 29.76
CA ASP A 29 -2.25 27.64 30.16
C ASP A 29 -3.49 27.60 31.09
N VAL A 30 -3.99 28.78 31.49
CA VAL A 30 -5.11 28.90 32.44
C VAL A 30 -6.41 28.26 31.91
N TYR A 31 -6.47 27.91 30.62
CA TYR A 31 -7.60 27.26 29.96
C TYR A 31 -7.33 25.80 29.56
N GLY A 32 -6.17 25.25 29.89
CA GLY A 32 -5.84 23.84 29.60
C GLY A 32 -5.50 23.57 28.13
N GLU A 33 -5.11 24.59 27.36
CA GLU A 33 -4.65 24.41 25.98
C GLU A 33 -3.11 24.28 25.94
N ASP A 34 -2.62 23.30 25.16
CA ASP A 34 -1.20 22.96 25.04
C ASP A 34 -0.45 24.01 24.22
N ARG A 35 0.22 24.94 24.92
CA ARG A 35 0.99 26.06 24.33
C ARG A 35 2.09 25.62 23.36
N ALA A 36 2.56 24.38 23.41
CA ALA A 36 3.62 23.89 22.51
C ALA A 36 3.20 23.86 21.03
N THR A 37 1.90 23.93 20.74
CA THR A 37 1.37 23.97 19.36
C THR A 37 1.30 25.36 18.76
N GLU A 38 1.23 26.43 19.56
CA GLU A 38 1.11 27.82 19.09
C GLU A 38 2.46 28.40 18.61
N ASP A 39 3.59 27.98 19.20
CA ASP A 39 4.95 28.44 18.84
C ASP A 39 5.50 27.80 17.55
N GLN A 40 4.67 27.09 16.79
CA GLN A 40 5.11 26.38 15.61
C GLN A 40 5.23 27.27 14.38
N LEU A 41 6.31 27.10 13.62
CA LEU A 41 6.47 27.73 12.31
C LEU A 41 5.33 27.30 11.36
N VAL A 42 4.54 28.27 10.89
CA VAL A 42 3.47 28.06 9.91
C VAL A 42 3.92 28.61 8.57
N THR A 43 3.70 27.87 7.48
CA THR A 43 3.95 28.36 6.12
C THR A 43 3.02 29.54 5.82
N PRO A 44 3.53 30.75 5.50
CA PRO A 44 2.71 31.93 5.24
C PRO A 44 2.13 31.88 3.82
N TRP A 45 1.15 31.00 3.60
CA TRP A 45 0.49 30.87 2.30
C TRP A 45 -0.26 32.15 1.93
N THR A 46 -0.14 32.55 0.66
CA THR A 46 -0.91 33.66 0.09
C THR A 46 -1.88 33.11 -0.95
N ILE A 47 -3.10 33.64 -0.95
CA ILE A 47 -4.15 33.25 -1.90
C ILE A 47 -4.36 34.43 -2.85
N SER A 48 -4.26 34.17 -4.14
CA SER A 48 -4.57 35.15 -5.20
C SER A 48 -5.39 34.48 -6.30
N VAL A 49 -6.13 35.29 -7.05
CA VAL A 49 -6.94 34.78 -8.17
C VAL A 49 -6.02 34.30 -9.29
N ALA A 50 -6.07 33.01 -9.60
CA ALA A 50 -5.32 32.44 -10.72
C ALA A 50 -5.85 32.98 -12.07
N SER A 51 -4.95 33.52 -12.88
CA SER A 51 -5.23 34.03 -14.23
C SER A 51 -4.01 33.85 -15.14
N GLY A 52 -4.19 34.04 -16.44
CA GLY A 52 -3.13 33.92 -17.45
C GLY A 52 -2.42 32.56 -17.37
N TYR A 53 -1.09 32.59 -17.46
CA TYR A 53 -0.28 31.37 -17.38
C TYR A 53 -0.30 30.69 -16.00
N CYS A 54 -0.57 31.41 -14.91
CA CYS A 54 -0.69 30.79 -13.59
C CYS A 54 -1.87 29.80 -13.58
N LEU A 55 -3.01 30.19 -14.15
CA LEU A 55 -4.17 29.31 -14.30
C LEU A 55 -3.92 28.14 -15.28
N LEU A 56 -3.18 28.38 -16.37
CA LEU A 56 -2.88 27.33 -17.36
C LEU A 56 -1.85 26.30 -16.86
N ARG A 57 -1.01 26.67 -15.89
CA ARG A 57 0.04 25.80 -15.33
C ARG A 57 -0.41 25.02 -14.10
N ASP A 58 -1.52 25.43 -13.49
CA ASP A 58 -2.13 24.71 -12.36
C ASP A 58 -2.99 23.54 -12.89
N PRO A 59 -2.57 22.28 -12.69
CA PRO A 59 -3.30 21.12 -13.21
C PRO A 59 -4.70 20.96 -12.61
N ARG A 60 -4.96 21.48 -11.40
CA ARG A 60 -6.26 21.41 -10.72
C ARG A 60 -7.31 22.26 -11.41
N HIS A 61 -6.88 23.35 -12.04
CA HIS A 61 -7.76 24.35 -12.64
C HIS A 61 -7.65 24.45 -14.15
N ASN A 62 -6.55 23.99 -14.75
CA ASN A 62 -6.37 24.01 -16.19
C ASN A 62 -7.40 23.13 -16.90
N LYS A 63 -8.15 23.71 -17.84
CA LYS A 63 -9.12 23.02 -18.70
C LYS A 63 -8.61 22.81 -20.13
N GLY A 64 -7.38 23.26 -20.43
CA GLY A 64 -6.85 23.29 -21.80
C GLY A 64 -7.80 24.02 -22.75
N LEU A 65 -8.18 23.38 -23.85
CA LEU A 65 -9.08 23.98 -24.85
C LEU A 65 -10.55 24.02 -24.43
N ALA A 66 -10.91 23.51 -23.24
CA ALA A 66 -12.27 23.51 -22.72
C ALA A 66 -12.62 24.78 -21.96
N PHE A 67 -11.67 25.70 -21.75
CA PHE A 67 -12.02 27.05 -21.32
C PHE A 67 -12.95 27.70 -22.36
N THR A 68 -14.12 28.13 -21.90
CA THR A 68 -15.10 28.86 -22.70
C THR A 68 -14.60 30.26 -23.05
N GLU A 69 -15.16 30.90 -24.07
CA GLU A 69 -14.80 32.28 -24.44
C GLU A 69 -14.93 33.24 -23.24
N LYS A 70 -16.00 33.12 -22.45
CA LYS A 70 -16.22 33.93 -21.25
C LYS A 70 -15.13 33.74 -20.19
N GLU A 71 -14.72 32.50 -19.93
CA GLU A 71 -13.62 32.21 -19.00
C GLU A 71 -12.29 32.76 -19.53
N ARG A 72 -12.06 32.67 -20.85
CA ARG A 72 -10.85 33.20 -21.47
C ARG A 72 -10.76 34.72 -21.35
N ASP A 73 -11.87 35.42 -21.56
CA ASP A 73 -11.94 36.87 -21.37
C ASP A 73 -11.76 37.26 -19.89
N ALA A 74 -12.44 36.56 -18.96
CA ALA A 74 -12.41 36.87 -17.53
C ALA A 74 -11.07 36.57 -16.84
N HIS A 75 -10.35 35.53 -17.30
CA HIS A 75 -9.09 35.08 -16.68
C HIS A 75 -7.85 35.41 -17.52
N TYR A 76 -7.94 36.37 -18.45
CA TYR A 76 -6.81 36.83 -19.26
C TYR A 76 -6.13 35.70 -20.05
N LEU A 77 -6.91 34.78 -20.61
CA LEU A 77 -6.42 33.66 -21.44
C LEU A 77 -6.56 33.93 -22.94
N ARG A 78 -7.27 34.99 -23.33
CA ARG A 78 -7.47 35.33 -24.75
C ARG A 78 -6.14 35.60 -25.44
N GLY A 79 -5.92 34.93 -26.56
CA GLY A 79 -4.65 34.96 -27.29
C GLY A 79 -3.58 33.99 -26.77
N LEU A 80 -3.75 33.41 -25.57
CA LEU A 80 -2.85 32.37 -25.04
C LEU A 80 -3.25 30.96 -25.52
N LEU A 81 -4.52 30.78 -25.89
CA LEU A 81 -5.07 29.55 -26.44
C LEU A 81 -5.55 29.77 -27.87
N PRO A 82 -5.52 28.75 -28.74
CA PRO A 82 -6.09 28.83 -30.08
C PRO A 82 -7.61 29.08 -30.02
N PRO A 83 -8.23 29.64 -31.08
CA PRO A 83 -9.63 30.09 -31.04
C PRO A 83 -10.66 28.99 -30.79
N ALA A 84 -10.34 27.73 -31.07
CA ALA A 84 -11.30 26.64 -30.87
C ALA A 84 -11.56 26.38 -29.38
N VAL A 85 -12.84 26.29 -29.01
CA VAL A 85 -13.30 25.75 -27.72
C VAL A 85 -13.68 24.29 -27.93
N ILE A 86 -13.01 23.38 -27.22
CA ILE A 86 -13.14 21.94 -27.38
C ILE A 86 -13.69 21.33 -26.09
N SER A 87 -14.81 20.62 -26.19
CA SER A 87 -15.45 19.91 -25.09
C SER A 87 -14.54 18.89 -24.42
N GLN A 88 -14.78 18.61 -23.14
CA GLN A 88 -13.99 17.61 -22.39
C GLN A 88 -14.04 16.24 -23.07
N GLN A 89 -15.21 15.84 -23.59
CA GLN A 89 -15.41 14.57 -24.30
C GLN A 89 -14.55 14.48 -25.58
N LEU A 90 -14.42 15.58 -26.32
CA LEU A 90 -13.58 15.59 -27.53
C LEU A 90 -12.09 15.60 -27.19
N GLN A 91 -11.69 16.23 -26.08
CA GLN A 91 -10.31 16.13 -25.58
C GLN A 91 -9.97 14.70 -25.13
N GLU A 92 -10.88 14.04 -24.43
CA GLU A 92 -10.78 12.64 -24.03
C GLU A 92 -10.59 11.74 -25.24
N LYS A 93 -11.48 11.85 -26.24
CA LYS A 93 -11.37 11.10 -27.51
C LYS A 93 -10.03 11.33 -28.21
N LYS A 94 -9.56 12.58 -28.27
CA LYS A 94 -8.25 12.92 -28.86
C LYS A 94 -7.12 12.22 -28.11
N LEU A 95 -7.14 12.24 -26.78
CA LEU A 95 -6.09 11.63 -25.95
C LEU A 95 -6.09 10.11 -26.07
N MET A 96 -7.24 9.44 -26.03
CA MET A 96 -7.31 7.99 -26.24
C MET A 96 -6.74 7.58 -27.60
N ASN A 97 -7.05 8.34 -28.66
CA ASN A 97 -6.47 8.07 -29.98
C ASN A 97 -4.93 8.18 -29.98
N SER A 98 -4.37 9.14 -29.26
CA SER A 98 -2.91 9.27 -29.11
C SER A 98 -2.31 8.17 -28.21
N ILE A 99 -2.96 7.83 -27.09
CA ILE A 99 -2.48 6.81 -26.16
C ILE A 99 -2.39 5.45 -26.85
N ARG A 100 -3.39 5.10 -27.67
CA ARG A 100 -3.43 3.85 -28.43
C ARG A 100 -2.35 3.75 -29.51
N GLN A 101 -1.75 4.86 -29.92
CA GLN A 101 -0.63 4.88 -30.90
C GLN A 101 0.72 4.56 -30.26
N TYR A 102 0.86 4.66 -28.93
CA TYR A 102 2.09 4.22 -28.27
C TYR A 102 2.20 2.70 -28.28
N GLU A 103 3.37 2.21 -28.68
CA GLU A 103 3.64 0.78 -28.79
C GLU A 103 4.02 0.17 -27.44
N VAL A 104 4.74 0.93 -26.61
CA VAL A 104 5.27 0.44 -25.33
C VAL A 104 4.36 0.89 -24.17
N PRO A 105 3.93 -0.02 -23.27
CA PRO A 105 3.10 0.34 -22.11
C PRO A 105 3.68 1.48 -21.27
N LEU A 106 5.00 1.49 -21.05
CA LEU A 106 5.67 2.56 -20.32
C LEU A 106 5.51 3.95 -20.96
N GLN A 107 5.44 4.05 -22.29
CA GLN A 107 5.16 5.33 -22.96
C GLN A 107 3.75 5.81 -22.67
N LYS A 108 2.78 4.89 -22.62
CA LYS A 108 1.39 5.19 -22.22
C LYS A 108 1.34 5.66 -20.76
N TYR A 109 2.08 5.01 -19.86
CA TYR A 109 2.21 5.44 -18.46
C TYR A 109 2.74 6.87 -18.36
N VAL A 110 3.86 7.18 -19.02
CA VAL A 110 4.45 8.53 -19.00
C VAL A 110 3.46 9.56 -19.54
N ALA A 111 2.75 9.26 -20.63
CA ALA A 111 1.73 10.16 -21.18
C ALA A 111 0.55 10.40 -20.23
N MET A 112 0.16 9.39 -19.44
CA MET A 112 -0.89 9.50 -18.42
C MET A 112 -0.44 10.35 -17.22
N MET A 113 0.78 10.15 -16.71
CA MET A 113 1.32 10.97 -15.61
C MET A 113 1.52 12.44 -16.04
N GLU A 114 1.95 12.68 -17.28
CA GLU A 114 2.00 14.04 -17.84
C GLU A 114 0.64 14.70 -17.98
N LEU A 115 -0.42 13.91 -18.21
CA LEU A 115 -1.77 14.41 -18.28
C LEU A 115 -2.28 14.80 -16.90
N GLU A 116 -2.04 13.97 -15.88
CA GLU A 116 -2.37 14.26 -14.49
C GLU A 116 -1.77 15.60 -14.05
N GLU A 117 -0.47 15.78 -14.30
CA GLU A 117 0.28 17.00 -13.95
C GLU A 117 0.02 18.20 -14.88
N ARG A 118 -0.90 18.07 -15.83
CA ARG A 118 -1.30 19.15 -16.76
C ARG A 118 -2.78 19.51 -16.64
N ASN A 119 -3.66 18.52 -16.47
CA ASN A 119 -5.11 18.68 -16.37
C ASN A 119 -5.68 17.48 -15.60
N GLU A 120 -5.70 17.64 -14.27
CA GLU A 120 -6.10 16.62 -13.30
C GLU A 120 -7.51 16.07 -13.60
N ARG A 121 -8.46 16.97 -13.90
CA ARG A 121 -9.85 16.59 -14.18
C ARG A 121 -9.99 15.76 -15.45
N LEU A 122 -9.21 16.07 -16.48
CA LEU A 122 -9.23 15.30 -17.72
C LEU A 122 -8.55 13.95 -17.54
N PHE A 123 -7.47 13.86 -16.76
CA PHE A 123 -6.86 12.60 -16.37
C PHE A 123 -7.87 11.66 -15.70
N TYR A 124 -8.54 12.11 -14.64
CA TYR A 124 -9.52 11.28 -13.94
C TYR A 124 -10.73 10.94 -14.81
N LYS A 125 -11.24 11.89 -15.60
CA LYS A 125 -12.35 11.63 -16.52
C LYS A 125 -12.00 10.56 -17.57
N LEU A 126 -10.80 10.63 -18.14
CA LEU A 126 -10.28 9.66 -19.10
C LEU A 126 -10.13 8.27 -18.44
N LEU A 127 -9.56 8.22 -17.23
CA LEU A 127 -9.35 6.99 -16.48
C LEU A 127 -10.68 6.31 -16.08
N ILE A 128 -11.67 7.07 -15.61
CA ILE A 128 -12.98 6.54 -15.21
C ILE A 128 -13.71 5.92 -16.39
N ASP A 129 -13.79 6.62 -17.53
CA ASP A 129 -14.55 6.14 -18.70
C ASP A 129 -13.87 4.97 -19.42
N ASN A 130 -12.56 4.80 -19.24
CA ASN A 130 -11.76 3.78 -19.94
C ASN A 130 -10.98 2.90 -18.96
N VAL A 131 -11.54 2.66 -17.77
CA VAL A 131 -10.84 2.01 -16.65
C VAL A 131 -10.27 0.64 -17.01
N GLU A 132 -11.00 -0.20 -17.76
CA GLU A 132 -10.53 -1.53 -18.13
C GLU A 132 -9.27 -1.49 -19.02
N GLU A 133 -9.20 -0.52 -19.95
CA GLU A 133 -8.06 -0.36 -20.86
C GLU A 133 -6.87 0.34 -20.19
N LEU A 134 -7.14 1.30 -19.29
CA LEU A 134 -6.11 2.16 -18.70
C LEU A 134 -5.59 1.68 -17.34
N LEU A 135 -6.33 0.83 -16.62
CA LEU A 135 -5.88 0.29 -15.34
C LEU A 135 -4.54 -0.46 -15.46
N PRO A 136 -4.30 -1.31 -16.48
CA PRO A 136 -3.01 -1.95 -16.68
C PRO A 136 -1.88 -0.99 -17.06
N VAL A 137 -2.22 0.24 -17.47
CA VAL A 137 -1.28 1.30 -17.84
C VAL A 137 -0.89 2.13 -16.62
N VAL A 138 -1.84 2.64 -15.85
CA VAL A 138 -1.57 3.54 -14.70
C VAL A 138 -1.28 2.79 -13.41
N TYR A 139 -1.63 1.51 -13.36
CA TYR A 139 -1.37 0.63 -12.23
C TYR A 139 -0.63 -0.62 -12.69
N THR A 140 -0.81 -1.74 -12.01
CA THR A 140 -0.09 -2.97 -12.31
C THR A 140 -0.54 -3.58 -13.65
N PRO A 141 0.37 -4.15 -14.46
CA PRO A 141 1.79 -4.36 -14.18
C PRO A 141 2.71 -3.17 -14.53
N THR A 142 2.26 -2.20 -15.34
CA THR A 142 3.13 -1.16 -15.91
C THR A 142 3.74 -0.24 -14.85
N VAL A 143 3.02 0.05 -13.76
CA VAL A 143 3.56 0.85 -12.63
C VAL A 143 4.80 0.22 -12.00
N GLY A 144 4.92 -1.12 -12.02
CA GLY A 144 6.12 -1.81 -11.55
C GLY A 144 7.33 -1.54 -12.43
N GLU A 145 7.16 -1.58 -13.75
CA GLU A 145 8.20 -1.18 -14.71
C GLU A 145 8.55 0.30 -14.55
N ALA A 146 7.55 1.16 -14.34
CA ALA A 146 7.76 2.58 -14.07
C ALA A 146 8.61 2.80 -12.80
N CYS A 147 8.36 2.04 -11.73
CA CYS A 147 9.18 2.09 -10.51
C CYS A 147 10.61 1.61 -10.75
N GLN A 148 10.83 0.58 -11.57
CA GLN A 148 12.20 0.14 -11.90
C GLN A 148 12.99 1.21 -12.66
N LYS A 149 12.30 1.97 -13.52
CA LYS A 149 12.89 3.00 -14.38
C LYS A 149 12.65 4.43 -13.88
N TYR A 150 12.18 4.61 -12.65
CA TYR A 150 11.57 5.86 -12.19
C TYR A 150 12.52 7.05 -12.31
N GLY A 151 13.79 6.88 -11.94
CA GLY A 151 14.81 7.93 -12.09
C GLY A 151 15.04 8.36 -13.54
N SER A 152 15.07 7.40 -14.47
CA SER A 152 15.27 7.67 -15.90
C SER A 152 14.07 8.32 -16.59
N ILE A 153 12.85 8.09 -16.09
CA ILE A 153 11.61 8.65 -16.66
C ILE A 153 11.09 9.86 -15.87
N PHE A 154 11.80 10.28 -14.82
CA PHE A 154 11.39 11.37 -13.94
C PHE A 154 11.24 12.69 -14.73
N ARG A 155 10.08 13.34 -14.61
CA ARG A 155 9.77 14.60 -15.31
C ARG A 155 9.25 15.67 -14.36
N ARG A 156 8.03 15.47 -13.86
CA ARG A 156 7.39 16.34 -12.85
C ARG A 156 7.33 15.58 -11.53
N PRO A 157 7.68 16.22 -10.41
CA PRO A 157 7.61 15.58 -9.10
C PRO A 157 6.15 15.31 -8.73
N GLN A 158 5.87 14.13 -8.22
CA GLN A 158 4.59 13.75 -7.65
C GLN A 158 4.81 13.21 -6.24
N GLY A 159 3.92 13.58 -5.31
CA GLY A 159 4.02 13.19 -3.91
C GLY A 159 5.11 13.94 -3.13
N LEU A 160 5.35 13.44 -1.92
CA LEU A 160 6.27 14.02 -0.94
C LEU A 160 7.32 12.99 -0.53
N TYR A 161 8.58 13.40 -0.50
CA TYR A 161 9.70 12.55 -0.14
C TYR A 161 10.23 12.94 1.23
N ILE A 162 10.40 11.96 2.12
CA ILE A 162 10.94 12.14 3.46
C ILE A 162 12.11 11.18 3.60
N SER A 163 13.32 11.68 3.82
CA SER A 163 14.51 10.82 3.95
C SER A 163 15.11 10.90 5.35
N LEU A 164 16.11 10.06 5.61
CA LEU A 164 16.92 10.12 6.85
C LEU A 164 17.55 11.50 7.09
N LYS A 165 17.76 12.31 6.05
CA LYS A 165 18.32 13.67 6.17
C LYS A 165 17.35 14.65 6.83
N GLU A 166 16.05 14.36 6.78
CA GLU A 166 14.99 15.19 7.34
C GLU A 166 14.58 14.75 8.75
N LYS A 167 15.31 13.81 9.37
CA LYS A 167 15.09 13.42 10.77
C LYS A 167 15.20 14.64 11.70
N GLY A 168 14.21 14.80 12.58
CA GLY A 168 13.99 15.94 13.45
C GLY A 168 13.24 17.12 12.79
N LYS A 169 12.88 17.02 11.51
CA LYS A 169 12.25 18.09 10.72
C LYS A 169 11.09 17.59 9.85
N ILE A 170 10.57 16.38 10.09
CA ILE A 170 9.52 15.81 9.23
C ILE A 170 8.27 16.70 9.19
N LEU A 171 7.89 17.30 10.32
CA LEU A 171 6.77 18.23 10.38
C LEU A 171 6.96 19.45 9.45
N GLU A 172 8.18 19.98 9.34
CA GLU A 172 8.51 21.08 8.43
C GLU A 172 8.35 20.65 6.96
N VAL A 173 8.77 19.42 6.64
CA VAL A 173 8.61 18.85 5.29
C VAL A 173 7.12 18.70 4.94
N LEU A 174 6.30 18.19 5.86
CA LEU A 174 4.85 18.08 5.66
C LEU A 174 4.19 19.45 5.43
N LYS A 175 4.67 20.50 6.10
CA LYS A 175 4.16 21.87 5.95
C LYS A 175 4.43 22.50 4.58
N ASN A 176 5.38 21.95 3.80
CA ASN A 176 5.63 22.36 2.42
C ASN A 176 4.57 21.84 1.44
N TRP A 177 3.80 20.82 1.80
CA TRP A 177 2.71 20.33 0.96
C TRP A 177 1.60 21.41 0.87
N PRO A 178 1.16 21.78 -0.36
CA PRO A 178 0.27 22.92 -0.55
C PRO A 178 -1.18 22.66 -0.11
N GLU A 179 -1.61 21.40 -0.06
CA GLU A 179 -2.96 21.05 0.38
C GLU A 179 -3.00 20.82 1.88
N ARG A 180 -3.85 21.56 2.60
CA ARG A 180 -3.95 21.48 4.07
C ARG A 180 -4.88 20.38 4.57
N SER A 181 -5.87 20.00 3.78
CA SER A 181 -6.93 19.08 4.20
C SER A 181 -6.72 17.68 3.64
N ILE A 182 -5.62 17.05 4.04
CA ILE A 182 -5.31 15.66 3.68
C ILE A 182 -6.20 14.70 4.46
N GLN A 183 -6.72 13.71 3.76
CA GLN A 183 -7.60 12.68 4.30
C GLN A 183 -7.02 11.27 4.09
N VAL A 184 -6.27 11.06 3.00
CA VAL A 184 -5.68 9.76 2.68
C VAL A 184 -4.21 9.95 2.33
N ILE A 185 -3.34 9.28 3.09
CA ILE A 185 -1.92 9.12 2.79
C ILE A 185 -1.71 7.68 2.36
N VAL A 186 -1.01 7.48 1.25
CA VAL A 186 -0.41 6.18 0.92
C VAL A 186 1.09 6.35 1.05
N VAL A 187 1.72 5.52 1.88
CA VAL A 187 3.15 5.60 2.19
C VAL A 187 3.83 4.28 1.91
N THR A 188 5.04 4.35 1.37
CA THR A 188 5.93 3.21 1.15
C THR A 188 7.37 3.58 1.53
N ASP A 189 8.19 2.59 1.89
CA ASP A 189 9.65 2.72 1.93
C ASP A 189 10.34 2.05 0.73
N GLY A 190 9.55 1.48 -0.19
CA GLY A 190 9.99 0.81 -1.41
C GLY A 190 10.83 -0.44 -1.21
N GLU A 191 10.81 -1.08 -0.04
CA GLU A 191 11.61 -2.29 0.23
C GLU A 191 11.06 -3.52 -0.50
N ARG A 192 9.75 -3.59 -0.75
CA ARG A 192 9.10 -4.73 -1.36
C ARG A 192 8.05 -4.29 -2.39
N ILE A 193 8.49 -3.60 -3.44
CA ILE A 193 7.59 -3.18 -4.52
C ILE A 193 7.09 -4.41 -5.28
N LEU A 194 5.82 -4.78 -5.10
CA LEU A 194 5.19 -5.93 -5.74
C LEU A 194 6.04 -7.22 -5.55
N GLY A 195 6.28 -7.97 -6.64
CA GLY A 195 7.26 -9.06 -6.72
C GLY A 195 8.63 -8.64 -7.28
N LEU A 196 8.95 -7.35 -7.29
CA LEU A 196 10.18 -6.78 -7.88
C LEU A 196 11.27 -6.51 -6.84
N GLY A 197 10.92 -6.53 -5.55
CA GLY A 197 11.85 -6.35 -4.44
C GLY A 197 12.14 -4.88 -4.11
N ASP A 198 13.35 -4.62 -3.65
CA ASP A 198 13.76 -3.31 -3.16
C ASP A 198 14.04 -2.35 -4.33
N LEU A 199 13.23 -1.29 -4.44
CA LEU A 199 13.42 -0.19 -5.40
C LEU A 199 13.68 1.17 -4.71
N GLY A 200 13.80 1.19 -3.38
CA GLY A 200 14.09 2.39 -2.61
C GLY A 200 13.15 3.55 -2.91
N CYS A 201 13.73 4.74 -3.09
CA CYS A 201 12.99 5.97 -3.39
C CYS A 201 12.22 5.93 -4.72
N GLN A 202 12.55 5.00 -5.62
CA GLN A 202 11.81 4.83 -6.88
C GLN A 202 10.46 4.13 -6.70
N GLY A 203 10.16 3.64 -5.50
CA GLY A 203 8.86 3.08 -5.13
C GLY A 203 7.70 4.07 -5.16
N MET A 204 7.96 5.39 -5.25
CA MET A 204 6.93 6.45 -5.28
C MET A 204 5.82 6.24 -6.31
N GLY A 205 6.11 5.57 -7.43
CA GLY A 205 5.09 5.26 -8.43
C GLY A 205 3.91 4.47 -7.87
N ILE A 206 4.11 3.66 -6.82
CA ILE A 206 3.04 2.87 -6.20
C ILE A 206 2.06 3.75 -5.42
N PRO A 207 2.47 4.57 -4.41
CA PRO A 207 1.57 5.52 -3.77
C PRO A 207 0.83 6.43 -4.73
N VAL A 208 1.50 6.94 -5.78
CA VAL A 208 0.88 7.78 -6.81
C VAL A 208 -0.22 7.02 -7.53
N GLY A 209 0.09 5.82 -8.04
CA GLY A 209 -0.87 4.97 -8.73
C GLY A 209 -2.07 4.58 -7.85
N LYS A 210 -1.83 4.21 -6.57
CA LYS A 210 -2.89 3.89 -5.62
C LYS A 210 -3.85 5.05 -5.39
N LEU A 211 -3.32 6.25 -5.17
CA LEU A 211 -4.14 7.44 -4.93
C LEU A 211 -4.92 7.89 -6.16
N ALA A 212 -4.39 7.66 -7.37
CA ALA A 212 -5.16 7.82 -8.59
C ALA A 212 -6.38 6.88 -8.61
N LEU A 213 -6.24 5.64 -8.13
CA LEU A 213 -7.37 4.70 -8.00
C LEU A 213 -8.34 5.05 -6.87
N TYR A 214 -7.86 5.60 -5.75
CA TYR A 214 -8.75 6.16 -4.71
C TYR A 214 -9.70 7.21 -5.27
N THR A 215 -9.21 8.06 -6.17
CA THR A 215 -10.05 9.04 -6.84
C THR A 215 -10.94 8.39 -7.89
N ALA A 216 -10.35 7.65 -8.84
CA ALA A 216 -11.09 7.15 -10.00
C ALA A 216 -12.15 6.12 -9.63
N LEU A 217 -11.87 5.24 -8.66
CA LEU A 217 -12.76 4.15 -8.24
C LEU A 217 -13.53 4.50 -6.96
N GLY A 218 -12.86 5.16 -6.01
CA GLY A 218 -13.42 5.48 -4.69
C GLY A 218 -14.07 6.87 -4.58
N GLY A 219 -13.90 7.73 -5.57
CA GLY A 219 -14.45 9.09 -5.56
C GLY A 219 -13.83 10.01 -4.51
N ILE A 220 -12.66 9.66 -3.96
CA ILE A 220 -11.91 10.53 -3.05
C ILE A 220 -11.39 11.74 -3.83
N ARG A 221 -11.35 12.91 -3.18
CA ARG A 221 -10.84 14.12 -3.83
C ARG A 221 -9.31 14.02 -3.99
N PRO A 222 -8.73 14.24 -5.18
CA PRO A 222 -7.28 14.21 -5.38
C PRO A 222 -6.52 15.16 -4.45
N SER A 223 -7.08 16.37 -4.23
CA SER A 223 -6.50 17.35 -3.33
C SER A 223 -6.49 16.95 -1.85
N ALA A 224 -7.15 15.84 -1.48
CA ALA A 224 -7.15 15.26 -0.14
C ALA A 224 -6.24 14.01 -0.05
N CYS A 225 -5.55 13.67 -1.14
CA CYS A 225 -4.65 12.54 -1.26
C CYS A 225 -3.19 13.03 -1.19
N LEU A 226 -2.34 12.31 -0.47
CA LEU A 226 -0.92 12.62 -0.33
C LEU A 226 -0.07 11.35 -0.51
N PRO A 227 0.60 11.18 -1.66
CA PRO A 227 1.55 10.09 -1.86
C PRO A 227 2.85 10.40 -1.12
N ILE A 228 3.37 9.45 -0.34
CA ILE A 228 4.62 9.62 0.41
C ILE A 228 5.58 8.46 0.14
N THR A 229 6.87 8.77 -0.01
CA THR A 229 7.94 7.78 0.06
C THR A 229 8.91 8.14 1.17
N VAL A 230 9.17 7.17 2.05
CA VAL A 230 10.14 7.27 3.14
C VAL A 230 11.46 6.65 2.67
N ASP A 231 12.45 7.49 2.35
CA ASP A 231 13.74 7.07 1.81
C ASP A 231 14.78 6.87 2.92
N VAL A 232 14.95 5.61 3.32
CA VAL A 232 15.96 5.18 4.29
C VAL A 232 17.21 4.58 3.62
N GLY A 233 17.36 4.76 2.31
CA GLY A 233 18.33 4.06 1.48
C GLY A 233 17.74 2.84 0.77
N THR A 234 18.58 2.11 0.03
CA THR A 234 18.20 0.89 -0.68
C THR A 234 19.30 -0.15 -0.63
N ASN A 235 18.93 -1.43 -0.51
CA ASN A 235 19.84 -2.56 -0.61
C ASN A 235 20.02 -3.03 -2.06
N ASN A 236 19.28 -2.47 -3.01
CA ASN A 236 19.42 -2.77 -4.42
C ASN A 236 20.66 -2.08 -5.01
N GLU A 237 21.71 -2.85 -5.28
CA GLU A 237 22.95 -2.26 -5.77
C GLU A 237 23.11 -2.11 -7.27
N GLN A 238 22.06 -2.45 -8.04
CA GLN A 238 21.93 -1.85 -9.37
C GLN A 238 21.57 -0.36 -9.21
N LEU A 239 20.59 -0.04 -8.35
CA LEU A 239 20.18 1.34 -8.10
C LEU A 239 21.26 2.18 -7.42
N LEU A 240 22.02 1.63 -6.47
CA LEU A 240 23.14 2.36 -5.85
C LEU A 240 24.20 2.81 -6.86
N LYS A 241 24.38 2.04 -7.95
CA LYS A 241 25.34 2.31 -9.03
C LYS A 241 24.75 3.11 -10.19
N ASP A 242 23.43 3.20 -10.28
CA ASP A 242 22.72 3.88 -11.36
C ASP A 242 22.83 5.40 -11.19
N GLU A 243 23.43 6.10 -12.15
CA GLU A 243 23.59 7.56 -12.15
C GLU A 243 22.26 8.31 -12.07
N PHE A 244 21.15 7.70 -12.52
CA PHE A 244 19.82 8.30 -12.49
C PHE A 244 19.00 7.98 -11.23
N TYR A 245 19.54 7.18 -10.30
CA TYR A 245 18.85 6.92 -9.03
C TYR A 245 18.59 8.22 -8.25
N ILE A 246 17.34 8.42 -7.84
CA ILE A 246 16.84 9.65 -7.24
C ILE A 246 16.88 9.66 -5.70
N GLY A 247 17.16 8.52 -5.07
CA GLY A 247 17.18 8.39 -3.61
C GLY A 247 18.55 8.54 -2.98
N LEU A 248 18.60 8.33 -1.66
CA LEU A 248 19.84 8.27 -0.88
C LEU A 248 20.70 7.10 -1.36
N ARG A 249 21.91 7.40 -1.86
CA ARG A 249 22.91 6.43 -2.32
C ARG A 249 23.63 5.76 -1.16
N GLN A 250 22.86 5.07 -0.32
CA GLN A 250 23.32 4.31 0.84
C GLN A 250 22.44 3.08 1.03
N ARG A 251 22.95 2.11 1.79
CA ARG A 251 22.15 0.96 2.23
C ARG A 251 21.02 1.40 3.15
N ARG A 252 19.98 0.56 3.26
CA ARG A 252 18.86 0.80 4.17
C ARG A 252 19.35 0.95 5.60
N ALA A 253 18.91 2.01 6.28
CA ALA A 253 18.98 2.07 7.73
C ALA A 253 18.12 0.95 8.34
N THR A 254 18.53 0.43 9.49
CA THR A 254 17.87 -0.69 10.17
C THR A 254 17.80 -0.45 11.67
N GLY A 255 16.95 -1.21 12.36
CA GLY A 255 16.84 -1.15 13.81
C GLY A 255 16.37 0.22 14.31
N GLN A 256 17.05 0.75 15.31
CA GLN A 256 16.62 1.95 16.04
C GLN A 256 16.51 3.19 15.15
N GLU A 257 17.44 3.41 14.21
CA GLU A 257 17.43 4.59 13.36
C GLU A 257 16.20 4.64 12.43
N TYR A 258 15.83 3.49 11.87
CA TYR A 258 14.62 3.31 11.05
C TYR A 258 13.35 3.52 11.88
N ALA A 259 13.29 2.90 13.06
CA ALA A 259 12.15 3.00 13.96
C ALA A 259 11.90 4.44 14.43
N GLU A 260 12.96 5.19 14.77
CA GLU A 260 12.85 6.58 15.19
C GLU A 260 12.33 7.50 14.08
N LEU A 261 12.77 7.30 12.83
CA LEU A 261 12.28 8.08 11.70
C LEU A 261 10.79 7.85 11.46
N LEU A 262 10.34 6.60 11.54
CA LEU A 262 8.92 6.25 11.36
C LEU A 262 8.06 6.74 12.51
N ASP A 263 8.54 6.67 13.76
CA ASP A 263 7.84 7.24 14.91
C ASP A 263 7.67 8.76 14.78
N GLU A 264 8.72 9.45 14.35
CA GLU A 264 8.65 10.87 14.04
C GLU A 264 7.66 11.15 12.90
N PHE A 265 7.70 10.36 11.82
CA PHE A 265 6.78 10.50 10.69
C PHE A 265 5.32 10.35 11.12
N MET A 266 4.98 9.27 11.83
CA MET A 266 3.61 9.01 12.26
C MET A 266 3.10 10.10 13.21
N SER A 267 3.96 10.53 14.15
CA SER A 267 3.65 11.62 15.06
C SER A 267 3.43 12.95 14.33
N ALA A 268 4.30 13.29 13.37
CA ALA A 268 4.20 14.51 12.57
C ALA A 268 2.95 14.51 11.66
N VAL A 269 2.59 13.37 11.07
CA VAL A 269 1.36 13.22 10.28
C VAL A 269 0.13 13.46 11.14
N LYS A 270 0.03 12.80 12.29
CA LYS A 270 -1.08 13.00 13.24
C LYS A 270 -1.15 14.45 13.73
N GLN A 271 0.00 15.06 14.03
CA GLN A 271 0.06 16.45 14.47
C GLN A 271 -0.39 17.44 13.38
N ASN A 272 0.00 17.21 12.12
CA ASN A 272 -0.29 18.14 11.02
C ASN A 272 -1.69 17.96 10.42
N TYR A 273 -2.22 16.74 10.36
CA TYR A 273 -3.47 16.41 9.68
C TYR A 273 -4.59 15.87 10.60
N GLY A 274 -4.28 15.63 11.88
CA GLY A 274 -5.23 15.19 12.90
C GLY A 274 -5.49 13.69 12.93
N GLU A 275 -6.25 13.25 13.93
CA GLU A 275 -6.52 11.83 14.25
C GLU A 275 -7.30 11.05 13.17
N LYS A 276 -7.95 11.76 12.24
CA LYS A 276 -8.85 11.17 11.23
C LYS A 276 -8.18 10.92 9.88
N VAL A 277 -6.92 11.29 9.73
CA VAL A 277 -6.18 11.02 8.48
C VAL A 277 -5.96 9.52 8.35
N LEU A 278 -6.34 8.97 7.21
CA LEU A 278 -6.08 7.57 6.87
C LEU A 278 -4.64 7.44 6.40
N ILE A 279 -3.87 6.53 7.01
CA ILE A 279 -2.51 6.20 6.58
C ILE A 279 -2.51 4.75 6.10
N GLN A 280 -2.39 4.57 4.79
CA GLN A 280 -2.22 3.27 4.16
C GLN A 280 -0.72 2.98 4.00
N PHE A 281 -0.27 1.90 4.64
CA PHE A 281 1.06 1.34 4.39
C PHE A 281 1.02 0.44 3.14
N GLU A 282 2.01 0.60 2.26
CA GLU A 282 2.11 -0.13 1.00
C GLU A 282 3.54 -0.58 0.72
N ASP A 283 3.72 -1.83 0.27
CA ASP A 283 4.97 -2.37 -0.26
C ASP A 283 6.18 -2.27 0.71
N PHE A 284 5.92 -2.36 2.02
CA PHE A 284 6.95 -2.56 3.05
C PHE A 284 7.40 -4.03 3.09
N ALA A 285 8.62 -4.30 3.57
CA ALA A 285 9.01 -5.70 3.80
C ALA A 285 8.21 -6.35 4.93
N ASN A 286 7.96 -7.67 4.82
CA ASN A 286 7.10 -8.43 5.73
C ASN A 286 7.28 -8.11 7.22
N HIS A 287 8.51 -8.08 7.73
CA HIS A 287 8.76 -7.81 9.14
C HIS A 287 8.28 -6.41 9.55
N ASN A 288 8.65 -5.38 8.79
CA ASN A 288 8.22 -4.00 9.01
C ASN A 288 6.71 -3.86 8.85
N ALA A 289 6.10 -4.43 7.81
CA ALA A 289 4.67 -4.32 7.57
C ALA A 289 3.83 -4.80 8.77
N PHE A 290 4.17 -5.95 9.34
CA PHE A 290 3.47 -6.47 10.53
C PHE A 290 3.74 -5.65 11.79
N GLU A 291 4.98 -5.22 12.01
CA GLU A 291 5.35 -4.42 13.19
C GLU A 291 4.67 -3.04 13.17
N LEU A 292 4.68 -2.37 12.01
CA LEU A 292 4.01 -1.09 11.78
C LEU A 292 2.51 -1.16 12.05
N LEU A 293 1.85 -2.15 11.46
CA LEU A 293 0.40 -2.34 11.61
C LEU A 293 0.03 -2.62 13.08
N ALA A 294 0.81 -3.46 13.77
CA ALA A 294 0.57 -3.77 15.18
C ALA A 294 0.84 -2.56 16.10
N LYS A 295 1.91 -1.80 15.82
CA LYS A 295 2.31 -0.65 16.64
C LYS A 295 1.36 0.53 16.50
N TYR A 296 0.94 0.86 15.28
CA TYR A 296 0.13 2.05 15.02
C TYR A 296 -1.38 1.78 14.91
N GLY A 297 -1.81 0.53 14.80
CA GLY A 297 -3.23 0.15 14.68
C GLY A 297 -4.14 0.61 15.82
N THR A 298 -3.59 0.86 17.01
CA THR A 298 -4.35 1.33 18.19
C THR A 298 -4.28 2.84 18.39
N THR A 299 -3.34 3.52 17.72
CA THR A 299 -3.06 4.95 17.93
C THR A 299 -3.40 5.79 16.70
N HIS A 300 -3.47 5.21 15.51
CA HIS A 300 -3.73 5.92 14.26
C HIS A 300 -4.79 5.18 13.44
N LEU A 301 -5.47 5.91 12.54
CA LEU A 301 -6.29 5.29 11.51
C LEU A 301 -5.37 4.74 10.40
N VAL A 302 -4.87 3.53 10.62
CA VAL A 302 -3.96 2.85 9.69
C VAL A 302 -4.59 1.60 9.09
N PHE A 303 -4.16 1.27 7.89
CA PHE A 303 -4.30 -0.08 7.37
C PHE A 303 -3.14 -0.41 6.42
N ASN A 304 -2.94 -1.69 6.14
CA ASN A 304 -1.97 -2.15 5.15
C ASN A 304 -2.70 -2.93 4.05
N ASP A 305 -2.57 -2.52 2.79
CA ASP A 305 -3.31 -3.13 1.68
C ASP A 305 -2.79 -4.54 1.32
N ASP A 306 -1.47 -4.74 1.41
CA ASP A 306 -0.81 -6.03 1.15
C ASP A 306 -1.25 -7.13 2.13
N ILE A 307 -1.55 -6.76 3.38
CA ILE A 307 -2.04 -7.66 4.44
C ILE A 307 -3.58 -7.70 4.43
N GLN A 308 -4.23 -6.56 4.68
CA GLN A 308 -5.66 -6.50 4.98
C GLN A 308 -6.52 -6.37 3.72
N GLY A 309 -6.10 -5.55 2.75
CA GLY A 309 -6.79 -5.38 1.47
C GLY A 309 -6.80 -6.68 0.66
N THR A 310 -5.63 -7.30 0.53
CA THR A 310 -5.46 -8.60 -0.12
C THR A 310 -6.26 -9.70 0.59
N ALA A 311 -6.25 -9.74 1.92
CA ALA A 311 -7.09 -10.68 2.68
C ALA A 311 -8.59 -10.51 2.36
N SER A 312 -9.06 -9.26 2.32
CA SER A 312 -10.47 -8.93 2.06
C SER A 312 -10.92 -9.38 0.66
N VAL A 313 -10.17 -9.03 -0.39
CA VAL A 313 -10.54 -9.40 -1.77
C VAL A 313 -10.46 -10.93 -1.99
N VAL A 314 -9.50 -11.62 -1.38
CA VAL A 314 -9.37 -13.08 -1.50
C VAL A 314 -10.51 -13.77 -0.76
N LEU A 315 -10.84 -13.35 0.46
CA LEU A 315 -12.01 -13.90 1.17
C LEU A 315 -13.29 -13.67 0.37
N ALA A 316 -13.49 -12.49 -0.22
CA ALA A 316 -14.63 -12.21 -1.08
C ALA A 316 -14.68 -13.16 -2.29
N GLY A 317 -13.53 -13.41 -2.94
CA GLY A 317 -13.40 -14.37 -4.04
C GLY A 317 -13.73 -15.80 -3.62
N VAL A 318 -13.23 -16.26 -2.47
CA VAL A 318 -13.54 -17.59 -1.92
C VAL A 318 -15.04 -17.69 -1.62
N VAL A 319 -15.63 -16.72 -0.93
CA VAL A 319 -17.07 -16.69 -0.60
C VAL A 319 -17.94 -16.70 -1.86
N ALA A 320 -17.52 -15.98 -2.91
CA ALA A 320 -18.20 -16.04 -4.20
C ALA A 320 -18.09 -17.42 -4.84
N ALA A 321 -16.91 -18.04 -4.80
CA ALA A 321 -16.65 -19.37 -5.34
C ALA A 321 -17.41 -20.49 -4.61
N LEU A 322 -17.73 -20.33 -3.32
CA LEU A 322 -18.55 -21.29 -2.56
C LEU A 322 -19.91 -21.55 -3.22
N LYS A 323 -20.49 -20.57 -3.91
CA LYS A 323 -21.76 -20.75 -4.66
C LYS A 323 -21.62 -21.76 -5.81
N LEU A 324 -20.41 -22.01 -6.29
CA LEU A 324 -20.10 -22.87 -7.42
C LEU A 324 -19.51 -24.22 -7.00
N ILE A 325 -18.64 -24.22 -5.98
CA ILE A 325 -18.04 -25.46 -5.43
C ILE A 325 -18.91 -26.13 -4.37
N GLY A 326 -19.88 -25.39 -3.79
CA GLY A 326 -20.75 -25.88 -2.72
C GLY A 326 -20.07 -25.89 -1.35
N GLY A 327 -20.87 -26.10 -0.31
CA GLY A 327 -20.40 -26.20 1.08
C GLY A 327 -20.21 -24.86 1.78
N THR A 328 -19.70 -24.93 3.01
CA THR A 328 -19.38 -23.76 3.86
C THR A 328 -17.87 -23.55 3.97
N LEU A 329 -17.41 -22.34 4.36
CA LEU A 329 -15.97 -22.09 4.60
C LEU A 329 -15.37 -23.10 5.57
N ALA A 330 -16.14 -23.52 6.58
CA ALA A 330 -15.70 -24.49 7.57
C ALA A 330 -15.50 -25.90 6.99
N GLU A 331 -16.13 -26.27 5.89
CA GLU A 331 -15.99 -27.61 5.29
C GLU A 331 -14.71 -27.75 4.45
N HIS A 332 -14.10 -26.62 4.09
CA HIS A 332 -12.91 -26.58 3.25
C HIS A 332 -11.61 -26.69 4.04
N ARG A 333 -10.60 -27.28 3.39
CA ARG A 333 -9.20 -27.31 3.82
C ARG A 333 -8.39 -26.40 2.92
N PHE A 334 -7.62 -25.50 3.52
CA PHE A 334 -6.86 -24.47 2.82
C PHE A 334 -5.37 -24.81 2.86
N LEU A 335 -4.72 -24.77 1.69
CA LEU A 335 -3.27 -24.83 1.59
C LEU A 335 -2.76 -23.59 0.88
N PHE A 336 -1.78 -22.93 1.49
CA PHE A 336 -1.12 -21.76 0.93
C PHE A 336 0.30 -22.11 0.49
N LEU A 337 0.70 -21.62 -0.68
CA LEU A 337 2.09 -21.47 -1.07
C LEU A 337 2.49 -20.01 -0.88
N GLY A 338 3.39 -19.76 0.07
CA GLY A 338 3.76 -18.41 0.50
C GLY A 338 3.19 -18.11 1.88
N ALA A 339 4.07 -17.75 2.81
CA ALA A 339 3.71 -17.45 4.19
C ALA A 339 4.27 -16.09 4.61
N GLY A 340 4.12 -15.08 3.74
CA GLY A 340 4.42 -13.68 4.02
C GLY A 340 3.18 -12.89 4.43
N GLU A 341 3.19 -11.58 4.17
CA GLU A 341 2.10 -10.62 4.41
C GLU A 341 0.76 -11.13 3.88
N ALA A 342 0.64 -11.30 2.56
CA ALA A 342 -0.59 -11.75 1.92
C ALA A 342 -1.05 -13.11 2.44
N GLY A 343 -0.19 -14.12 2.42
CA GLY A 343 -0.56 -15.50 2.80
C GLY A 343 -1.08 -15.60 4.23
N THR A 344 -0.41 -14.96 5.19
CA THR A 344 -0.85 -15.01 6.60
C THR A 344 -2.02 -14.07 6.90
N GLY A 345 -2.11 -12.92 6.23
CA GLY A 345 -3.26 -12.02 6.31
C GLY A 345 -4.56 -12.66 5.79
N ILE A 346 -4.49 -13.29 4.61
CA ILE A 346 -5.62 -14.05 4.03
C ILE A 346 -6.02 -15.19 4.97
N ALA A 347 -5.05 -15.99 5.43
CA ALA A 347 -5.29 -17.11 6.32
C ALA A 347 -6.00 -16.68 7.62
N GLU A 348 -5.56 -15.58 8.23
CA GLU A 348 -6.17 -15.05 9.46
C GLU A 348 -7.60 -14.56 9.23
N LEU A 349 -7.87 -13.85 8.12
CA LEU A 349 -9.22 -13.37 7.83
C LEU A 349 -10.19 -14.51 7.50
N ILE A 350 -9.72 -15.56 6.81
CA ILE A 350 -10.49 -16.79 6.59
C ILE A 350 -10.79 -17.48 7.92
N ALA A 351 -9.78 -17.65 8.79
CA ALA A 351 -9.97 -18.25 10.12
C ALA A 351 -10.99 -17.45 10.96
N LEU A 352 -10.87 -16.12 10.97
CA LEU A 352 -11.79 -15.24 11.67
C LEU A 352 -13.23 -15.36 11.15
N GLU A 353 -13.42 -15.43 9.83
CA GLU A 353 -14.76 -15.59 9.25
C GLU A 353 -15.36 -16.97 9.57
N ILE A 354 -14.56 -18.04 9.50
CA ILE A 354 -14.99 -19.38 9.94
C ILE A 354 -15.38 -19.34 11.43
N SER A 355 -14.60 -18.67 12.26
CA SER A 355 -14.85 -18.52 13.70
C SER A 355 -16.17 -17.80 13.95
N LYS A 356 -16.45 -16.71 13.23
CA LYS A 356 -17.73 -15.99 13.30
C LYS A 356 -18.91 -16.85 12.87
N GLN A 357 -18.78 -17.60 11.78
CA GLN A 357 -19.87 -18.46 11.27
C GLN A 357 -20.16 -19.65 12.19
N THR A 358 -19.12 -20.27 12.74
CA THR A 358 -19.24 -21.50 13.54
C THR A 358 -19.33 -21.26 15.04
N LYS A 359 -19.00 -20.05 15.51
CA LYS A 359 -18.79 -19.69 16.92
C LYS A 359 -17.66 -20.47 17.62
N ALA A 360 -16.81 -21.16 16.86
CA ALA A 360 -15.63 -21.82 17.39
C ALA A 360 -14.51 -20.80 17.66
N PRO A 361 -13.63 -21.02 18.66
CA PRO A 361 -12.45 -20.19 18.87
C PRO A 361 -11.58 -20.13 17.60
N VAL A 362 -10.95 -18.98 17.34
CA VAL A 362 -10.15 -18.78 16.12
C VAL A 362 -9.00 -19.80 16.03
N GLU A 363 -8.41 -20.16 17.17
CA GLU A 363 -7.35 -21.18 17.28
C GLU A 363 -7.77 -22.54 16.70
N GLU A 364 -9.04 -22.93 16.91
CA GLU A 364 -9.58 -24.17 16.35
C GLU A 364 -9.79 -24.05 14.83
N THR A 365 -10.22 -22.88 14.36
CA THR A 365 -10.44 -22.65 12.93
C THR A 365 -9.14 -22.61 12.13
N ARG A 366 -8.04 -22.13 12.73
CA ARG A 366 -6.69 -22.13 12.11
C ARG A 366 -6.22 -23.54 11.76
N LYS A 367 -6.67 -24.58 12.44
CA LYS A 367 -6.28 -25.99 12.17
C LYS A 367 -6.66 -26.48 10.77
N LYS A 368 -7.60 -25.81 10.09
CA LYS A 368 -8.00 -26.13 8.71
C LYS A 368 -7.12 -25.47 7.64
N ILE A 369 -6.16 -24.67 8.07
CA ILE A 369 -5.35 -23.82 7.21
C ILE A 369 -3.88 -24.18 7.40
N CYS A 370 -3.24 -24.61 6.32
CA CYS A 370 -1.84 -24.98 6.26
C CYS A 370 -1.07 -24.04 5.32
N LEU A 371 0.15 -23.67 5.69
CA LEU A 371 0.99 -22.76 4.89
C LEU A 371 2.33 -23.43 4.59
N VAL A 372 2.83 -23.23 3.37
CA VAL A 372 4.14 -23.68 2.90
C VAL A 372 5.01 -22.46 2.62
N ASP A 373 6.20 -22.41 3.22
CA ASP A 373 7.20 -21.38 2.93
C ASP A 373 8.41 -21.96 2.19
N SER A 374 9.47 -21.16 2.02
CA SER A 374 10.69 -21.58 1.29
C SER A 374 11.40 -22.79 1.89
N LYS A 375 11.08 -23.19 3.14
CA LYS A 375 11.64 -24.37 3.80
C LYS A 375 10.61 -25.51 3.94
N GLY A 376 9.45 -25.42 3.27
CA GLY A 376 8.40 -26.43 3.28
C GLY A 376 7.21 -26.08 4.19
N LEU A 377 6.42 -27.09 4.55
CA LEU A 377 5.21 -26.96 5.36
C LEU A 377 5.53 -26.38 6.75
N ILE A 378 4.74 -25.40 7.19
CA ILE A 378 4.84 -24.81 8.53
C ILE A 378 4.21 -25.78 9.53
N VAL A 379 5.04 -26.33 10.42
CA VAL A 379 4.67 -27.36 11.40
C VAL A 379 5.29 -27.09 12.77
N SER A 380 4.74 -27.70 13.82
CA SER A 380 5.13 -27.49 15.21
C SER A 380 6.61 -27.73 15.49
N SER A 381 7.22 -28.74 14.84
CA SER A 381 8.66 -29.05 14.97
C SER A 381 9.59 -27.95 14.45
N ARG A 382 9.07 -27.00 13.65
CA ARG A 382 9.83 -25.85 13.14
C ARG A 382 9.65 -24.57 13.95
N LYS A 383 8.77 -24.57 14.96
CA LYS A 383 8.24 -23.35 15.63
C LYS A 383 9.30 -22.39 16.18
N ASP A 384 10.43 -22.91 16.65
CA ASP A 384 11.53 -22.09 17.20
C ASP A 384 12.27 -21.29 16.12
N SER A 385 12.28 -21.78 14.89
CA SER A 385 12.92 -21.11 13.74
C SER A 385 11.98 -20.18 12.96
N LEU A 386 10.70 -20.13 13.34
CA LEU A 386 9.67 -19.35 12.65
C LEU A 386 9.58 -17.94 13.21
N GLN A 387 9.36 -16.98 12.31
CA GLN A 387 8.95 -15.62 12.65
C GLN A 387 7.62 -15.65 13.42
N HIS A 388 7.41 -14.67 14.32
CA HIS A 388 6.26 -14.66 15.24
C HIS A 388 4.91 -14.86 14.52
N PHE A 389 4.69 -14.15 13.41
CA PHE A 389 3.44 -14.20 12.64
C PHE A 389 3.19 -15.55 11.95
N LYS A 390 4.21 -16.42 11.81
CA LYS A 390 4.06 -17.79 11.28
C LYS A 390 3.69 -18.82 12.35
N LYS A 391 4.00 -18.54 13.62
CA LYS A 391 3.83 -19.50 14.73
C LYS A 391 2.38 -19.97 14.94
N PRO A 392 1.32 -19.16 14.74
CA PRO A 392 -0.07 -19.61 14.85
C PRO A 392 -0.47 -20.70 13.84
N TRP A 393 0.29 -20.86 12.76
CA TRP A 393 0.03 -21.81 11.68
C TRP A 393 0.84 -23.11 11.81
N ALA A 394 1.70 -23.21 12.83
CA ALA A 394 2.60 -24.33 13.06
C ALA A 394 1.89 -25.48 13.78
N HIS A 395 1.03 -26.19 13.04
CA HIS A 395 0.25 -27.32 13.55
C HIS A 395 1.10 -28.57 13.73
N GLU A 396 0.63 -29.52 14.54
CA GLU A 396 1.26 -30.84 14.68
C GLU A 396 1.07 -31.65 13.39
N HIS A 397 2.17 -31.87 12.68
CA HIS A 397 2.22 -32.63 11.44
C HIS A 397 3.69 -32.99 11.12
N GLU A 398 3.90 -34.08 10.38
CA GLU A 398 5.22 -34.45 9.89
C GLU A 398 5.79 -33.38 8.93
N PRO A 399 7.10 -33.07 8.97
CA PRO A 399 7.71 -32.13 8.04
C PRO A 399 7.53 -32.58 6.58
N VAL A 400 7.12 -31.65 5.71
CA VAL A 400 7.00 -31.85 4.27
C VAL A 400 7.76 -30.76 3.54
N ASN A 401 8.66 -31.14 2.63
CA ASN A 401 9.65 -30.22 2.07
C ASN A 401 9.19 -29.48 0.81
N ASN A 402 8.18 -29.99 0.09
CA ASN A 402 7.73 -29.41 -1.16
C ASN A 402 6.19 -29.32 -1.25
N LEU A 403 5.71 -28.46 -2.15
CA LEU A 403 4.29 -28.20 -2.31
C LEU A 403 3.50 -29.44 -2.77
N LEU A 404 4.03 -30.22 -3.72
CA LEU A 404 3.32 -31.37 -4.27
C LEU A 404 3.02 -32.42 -3.19
N ASP A 405 4.00 -32.72 -2.35
CA ASP A 405 3.82 -33.65 -1.25
C ASP A 405 2.88 -33.06 -0.19
N ALA A 406 2.94 -31.75 0.07
CA ALA A 406 2.00 -31.09 0.97
C ALA A 406 0.55 -31.21 0.43
N VAL A 407 0.34 -31.03 -0.88
CA VAL A 407 -0.97 -31.22 -1.53
C VAL A 407 -1.46 -32.66 -1.37
N LYS A 408 -0.59 -33.66 -1.56
CA LYS A 408 -0.96 -35.08 -1.44
C LYS A 408 -1.32 -35.48 -0.01
N VAL A 409 -0.62 -34.94 0.99
CA VAL A 409 -0.85 -35.29 2.40
C VAL A 409 -2.03 -34.51 2.99
N ILE A 410 -2.08 -33.19 2.79
CA ILE A 410 -3.15 -32.33 3.32
C ILE A 410 -4.47 -32.51 2.56
N LYS A 411 -4.39 -32.88 1.28
CA LYS A 411 -5.53 -32.99 0.36
C LYS A 411 -6.44 -31.76 0.42
N PRO A 412 -5.91 -30.54 0.18
CA PRO A 412 -6.70 -29.33 0.35
C PRO A 412 -7.80 -29.22 -0.71
N THR A 413 -8.92 -28.58 -0.37
CA THR A 413 -9.98 -28.26 -1.35
C THR A 413 -9.73 -26.92 -2.02
N ILE A 414 -8.98 -26.04 -1.36
CA ILE A 414 -8.65 -24.69 -1.81
C ILE A 414 -7.13 -24.52 -1.73
N LEU A 415 -6.51 -24.20 -2.87
CA LEU A 415 -5.07 -23.95 -2.99
C LEU A 415 -4.84 -22.47 -3.34
N ILE A 416 -4.07 -21.76 -2.52
CA ILE A 416 -3.83 -20.32 -2.66
C ILE A 416 -2.33 -20.06 -2.83
N GLY A 417 -1.97 -19.38 -3.92
CA GLY A 417 -0.61 -18.97 -4.25
C GLY A 417 -0.42 -17.50 -3.94
N SER A 418 0.52 -17.20 -3.05
CA SER A 418 0.93 -15.85 -2.65
C SER A 418 2.43 -15.82 -2.35
N SER A 419 3.21 -16.50 -3.19
CA SER A 419 4.63 -16.76 -2.96
C SER A 419 5.57 -15.72 -3.58
N GLY A 420 5.10 -15.00 -4.60
CA GLY A 420 5.92 -14.16 -5.46
C GLY A 420 6.85 -14.94 -6.40
N VAL A 421 6.65 -16.26 -6.54
CA VAL A 421 7.48 -17.15 -7.38
C VAL A 421 6.63 -17.82 -8.45
N GLY A 422 6.89 -17.48 -9.71
CA GLY A 422 6.14 -17.97 -10.85
C GLY A 422 6.27 -19.46 -11.11
N ARG A 423 5.24 -20.04 -11.75
CA ARG A 423 5.21 -21.43 -12.25
C ARG A 423 5.40 -22.52 -11.19
N THR A 424 5.01 -22.23 -9.96
CA THR A 424 5.12 -23.17 -8.83
C THR A 424 3.91 -24.10 -8.69
N PHE A 425 2.75 -23.75 -9.26
CA PHE A 425 1.61 -24.66 -9.40
C PHE A 425 1.80 -25.48 -10.67
N THR A 426 2.70 -26.46 -10.62
CA THR A 426 3.03 -27.31 -11.77
C THR A 426 1.85 -28.19 -12.17
N LYS A 427 1.95 -28.81 -13.36
CA LYS A 427 0.97 -29.78 -13.84
C LYS A 427 0.67 -30.87 -12.81
N GLU A 428 1.70 -31.41 -12.16
CA GLU A 428 1.57 -32.46 -11.15
C GLU A 428 0.81 -31.96 -9.92
N VAL A 429 0.99 -30.69 -9.53
CA VAL A 429 0.27 -30.07 -8.41
C VAL A 429 -1.22 -29.92 -8.75
N ILE A 430 -1.54 -29.43 -9.95
CA ILE A 430 -2.93 -29.23 -10.38
C ILE A 430 -3.64 -30.57 -10.62
N GLU A 431 -2.97 -31.54 -11.25
CA GLU A 431 -3.51 -32.90 -11.42
C GLU A 431 -3.71 -33.59 -10.06
N ALA A 432 -2.81 -33.39 -9.09
CA ALA A 432 -3.01 -33.89 -7.73
C ALA A 432 -4.25 -33.24 -7.08
N MET A 433 -4.40 -31.92 -7.15
CA MET A 433 -5.60 -31.21 -6.66
C MET A 433 -6.91 -31.75 -7.26
N ALA A 434 -6.91 -32.03 -8.58
CA ALA A 434 -8.07 -32.56 -9.28
C ALA A 434 -8.36 -34.04 -8.98
N SER A 435 -7.35 -34.81 -8.55
CA SER A 435 -7.51 -36.25 -8.28
C SER A 435 -8.43 -36.56 -7.09
N PHE A 436 -8.57 -35.63 -6.14
CA PHE A 436 -9.39 -35.81 -4.93
C PHE A 436 -10.43 -34.70 -4.71
N ASN A 437 -10.53 -33.73 -5.63
CA ASN A 437 -11.59 -32.72 -5.63
C ASN A 437 -12.27 -32.70 -7.01
N GLU A 438 -13.59 -32.84 -7.05
CA GLU A 438 -14.36 -32.69 -8.31
C GLU A 438 -14.29 -31.24 -8.84
N LYS A 439 -14.25 -30.27 -7.93
CA LYS A 439 -14.15 -28.83 -8.23
C LYS A 439 -13.08 -28.16 -7.38
N PRO A 440 -11.79 -28.35 -7.67
CA PRO A 440 -10.74 -27.68 -6.91
C PRO A 440 -10.81 -26.18 -7.17
N LEU A 441 -10.67 -25.38 -6.11
CA LEU A 441 -10.53 -23.93 -6.20
C LEU A 441 -9.05 -23.58 -6.09
N ILE A 442 -8.51 -22.97 -7.15
CA ILE A 442 -7.10 -22.59 -7.26
C ILE A 442 -7.01 -21.08 -7.39
N LEU A 443 -6.20 -20.43 -6.55
CA LEU A 443 -5.98 -18.99 -6.60
C LEU A 443 -4.49 -18.74 -6.88
N ALA A 444 -4.15 -18.13 -8.01
CA ALA A 444 -2.78 -17.77 -8.38
C ALA A 444 -2.65 -16.24 -8.32
N LEU A 445 -2.18 -15.72 -7.19
CA LEU A 445 -2.34 -14.30 -6.83
C LEU A 445 -1.02 -13.51 -6.93
N SER A 446 0.10 -14.17 -7.19
CA SER A 446 1.40 -13.50 -7.26
C SER A 446 1.53 -12.57 -8.47
N ASN A 447 2.11 -11.39 -8.23
CA ASN A 447 2.21 -10.29 -9.20
C ASN A 447 3.68 -9.92 -9.48
N PRO A 448 4.02 -9.44 -10.70
CA PRO A 448 3.19 -9.38 -11.92
C PRO A 448 2.97 -10.77 -12.56
N THR A 449 2.37 -10.84 -13.76
CA THR A 449 2.06 -12.11 -14.46
C THR A 449 3.23 -13.10 -14.54
N SER A 450 4.46 -12.61 -14.68
CA SER A 450 5.66 -13.47 -14.69
C SER A 450 5.92 -14.21 -13.36
N GLN A 451 5.35 -13.72 -12.26
CA GLN A 451 5.41 -14.31 -10.93
C GLN A 451 4.17 -15.12 -10.56
N SER A 452 3.16 -15.21 -11.42
CA SER A 452 1.95 -16.00 -11.17
C SER A 452 2.29 -17.49 -11.03
N GLU A 453 1.70 -18.16 -10.04
CA GLU A 453 1.97 -19.57 -9.77
C GLU A 453 1.61 -20.50 -10.94
N CYS A 454 0.60 -20.14 -11.73
CA CYS A 454 0.24 -20.74 -13.02
C CYS A 454 -0.57 -19.73 -13.85
N THR A 455 -0.81 -20.03 -15.13
CA THR A 455 -1.76 -19.30 -15.98
C THR A 455 -3.18 -19.88 -15.89
N ALA A 456 -4.18 -19.11 -16.30
CA ALA A 456 -5.55 -19.60 -16.42
C ALA A 456 -5.64 -20.81 -17.36
N GLU A 457 -5.00 -20.74 -18.53
CA GLU A 457 -4.97 -21.82 -19.52
C GLU A 457 -4.39 -23.11 -18.95
N GLU A 458 -3.27 -23.03 -18.22
CA GLU A 458 -2.66 -24.17 -17.56
C GLU A 458 -3.59 -24.80 -16.51
N ALA A 459 -4.22 -23.99 -15.66
CA ALA A 459 -5.13 -24.48 -14.63
C ALA A 459 -6.36 -25.21 -15.20
N TYR A 460 -6.97 -24.67 -16.26
CA TYR A 460 -8.09 -25.32 -16.94
C TYR A 460 -7.66 -26.60 -17.67
N THR A 461 -6.50 -26.56 -18.35
CA THR A 461 -6.03 -27.69 -19.16
C THR A 461 -5.58 -28.86 -18.28
N TRP A 462 -4.86 -28.59 -17.18
CA TRP A 462 -4.26 -29.65 -16.36
C TRP A 462 -5.25 -30.30 -15.41
N SER A 463 -6.26 -29.58 -14.94
CA SER A 463 -7.24 -30.12 -14.00
C SER A 463 -8.15 -31.20 -14.60
N LYS A 464 -8.51 -31.09 -15.89
CA LYS A 464 -9.44 -32.02 -16.60
C LYS A 464 -10.81 -32.19 -15.92
N VAL A 465 -11.11 -31.37 -14.92
CA VAL A 465 -12.35 -31.31 -14.16
C VAL A 465 -12.82 -29.85 -14.11
N GLN A 466 -13.96 -29.59 -13.47
CA GLN A 466 -14.49 -28.24 -13.37
C GLN A 466 -13.69 -27.42 -12.33
N THR A 467 -12.59 -26.80 -12.75
CA THR A 467 -11.76 -25.93 -11.90
C THR A 467 -12.25 -24.50 -11.90
N ILE A 468 -12.21 -23.88 -10.72
CA ILE A 468 -12.41 -22.44 -10.57
C ILE A 468 -11.05 -21.84 -10.30
N ILE A 469 -10.65 -20.88 -11.13
CA ILE A 469 -9.43 -20.11 -10.92
C ILE A 469 -9.73 -18.64 -10.68
N LEU A 470 -9.08 -18.07 -9.67
CA LEU A 470 -9.01 -16.63 -9.47
C LEU A 470 -7.56 -16.19 -9.68
N GLN A 471 -7.37 -15.20 -10.54
CA GLN A 471 -6.07 -14.60 -10.82
C GLN A 471 -6.17 -13.09 -10.63
N HIS A 472 -5.05 -12.49 -10.24
CA HIS A 472 -4.98 -11.04 -10.03
C HIS A 472 -4.98 -10.25 -11.36
N PHE A 473 -4.55 -10.86 -12.47
CA PHE A 473 -4.60 -10.27 -13.80
C PHE A 473 -5.48 -11.09 -14.75
N PRO A 474 -6.15 -10.43 -15.70
CA PRO A 474 -6.70 -11.13 -16.84
C PRO A 474 -5.53 -11.80 -17.57
N GLY A 475 -5.59 -13.12 -17.74
CA GLY A 475 -4.77 -13.80 -18.73
C GLY A 475 -5.18 -13.29 -20.10
N PHE A 476 -4.65 -12.14 -20.51
CA PHE A 476 -4.78 -11.64 -21.87
C PHE A 476 -3.87 -12.50 -22.74
N ASN A 477 -4.42 -13.60 -23.24
CA ASN A 477 -3.98 -14.24 -24.48
C ASN A 477 -4.95 -13.85 -25.59
#